data_AF-A0A3P7SW30-F1
#
_entry.id   AF-A0A3P7SW30-F1
#
_cell.length_a   1.000
_cell.length_b   1.000
_cell.length_c   1.000
_cell.angle_alpha   90.00
_cell.angle_beta   90.00
_cell.angle_gamma   90.00
#
_symmetry.space_group_name_H-M   'P 1'
#
loop_
_entity.id
_entity.type
_entity.pdbx_description
1 polymer ?
#
loop_
_entity_poly.entity_id
_entity_poly.type
_entity_poly.pdbx_seq_one_letter_code
_entity_poly.pdbx_strand_id
1 'polypeptide(L)'
;MDLAKRYYAQLLLMKSRFPMEEGGSLQVPFIWFVLFISFCFCFLFYYSFILFHSILFSIKSAFTHFQWAAYPFQYIRNNTDASKYSAIDFDSSSLTFYTNVFLAQAQECILEKSLVDHRKNLVIAKIAIYLRDIYKLCREILESSEFLRLCDIKSDIYGAIAMIELGEKADQDKKMGLRLSYYQVAAKHVKSALKLCEKDKRTTLKQAVNFVNDIVTAKETNAQKENDFIYHEKIPRHDELDIVEGVCMVKAIELDPTDPSIAGDDLFSGLIPMKALKSVSFYSEEKAKLKRSVIERVEKKNKDEYLISLQLDEIHIDESVDEMKLPDMLLERSAAFTSHPDSFPDLLDKLQRVLVIIFLSLLL
;
A
#
# COMPACT_ATOMS: atom_id res chain seq x y z
N MET A 1 -4.21 10.80 -12.26
CA MET A 1 -5.03 10.39 -11.10
C MET A 1 -4.62 11.14 -9.82
N ASP A 2 -3.36 11.54 -9.69
CA ASP A 2 -2.86 12.18 -8.46
C ASP A 2 -3.56 13.49 -8.11
N LEU A 3 -3.94 14.30 -9.10
CA LEU A 3 -4.73 15.51 -8.84
C LEU A 3 -6.11 15.21 -8.24
N ALA A 4 -6.79 14.16 -8.69
CA ALA A 4 -8.11 13.79 -8.17
C ALA A 4 -8.02 13.25 -6.74
N LYS A 5 -6.99 12.44 -6.45
CA LYS A 5 -6.71 11.97 -5.08
C LYS A 5 -6.38 13.13 -4.15
N ARG A 6 -5.50 14.04 -4.58
CA ARG A 6 -5.14 15.25 -3.84
C ARG A 6 -6.37 16.13 -3.60
N TYR A 7 -7.20 16.32 -4.62
CA TYR A 7 -8.45 17.08 -4.50
C TYR A 7 -9.38 16.45 -3.47
N TYR A 8 -9.58 15.13 -3.50
CA TYR A 8 -10.38 14.43 -2.50
C TYR A 8 -9.81 14.56 -1.09
N ALA A 9 -8.49 14.38 -0.92
CA ALA A 9 -7.82 14.55 0.37
C ALA A 9 -8.00 15.99 0.92
N GLN A 10 -7.82 17.01 0.08
CA GLN A 10 -8.03 18.40 0.46
C GLN A 10 -9.50 18.70 0.79
N LEU A 11 -10.46 18.07 0.10
CA LEU A 11 -11.88 18.17 0.45
C LEU A 11 -12.18 17.56 1.84
N LEU A 12 -11.55 16.45 2.20
CA LEU A 12 -11.70 15.85 3.53
C LEU A 12 -11.10 16.74 4.62
N LEU A 13 -9.92 17.32 4.38
CA LEU A 13 -9.31 18.29 5.29
C LEU A 13 -10.20 19.52 5.46
N MET A 14 -10.76 20.04 4.36
CA MET A 14 -11.73 21.14 4.39
C MET A 14 -12.97 20.76 5.21
N LYS A 15 -13.54 19.57 4.98
CA LYS A 15 -14.70 19.06 5.73
C LYS A 15 -14.45 18.99 7.24
N SER A 16 -13.23 18.65 7.67
CA SER A 16 -12.90 18.58 9.10
C SER A 16 -12.83 19.95 9.80
N ARG A 17 -12.69 21.04 9.06
CA ARG A 17 -12.48 22.40 9.60
C ARG A 17 -13.68 23.33 9.42
N PHE A 18 -14.45 23.14 8.34
CA PHE A 18 -15.62 23.96 8.03
C PHE A 18 -16.91 23.16 8.25
N PRO A 19 -17.94 23.73 8.89
CA PRO A 19 -19.22 23.07 9.14
C PRO A 19 -20.05 22.95 7.84
N MET A 20 -19.65 22.03 6.97
CA MET A 20 -20.26 21.77 5.66
C MET A 20 -21.24 20.59 5.66
N GLU A 21 -21.40 19.90 6.79
CA GLU A 21 -22.38 18.84 6.94
C GLU A 21 -23.81 19.39 6.97
N GLU A 22 -24.79 18.50 6.88
CA GLU A 22 -26.21 18.84 6.89
C GLU A 22 -26.59 19.59 8.19
N GLY A 23 -27.16 20.79 8.05
CA GLY A 23 -27.44 21.70 9.17
C GLY A 23 -26.26 22.59 9.61
N GLY A 24 -25.09 22.47 8.98
CA GLY A 24 -23.94 23.35 9.19
C GLY A 24 -24.12 24.73 8.52
N SER A 25 -23.44 25.75 9.05
CA SER A 25 -23.54 27.12 8.51
C SER A 25 -22.96 27.29 7.10
N LEU A 26 -22.14 26.34 6.64
CA LEU A 26 -21.54 26.31 5.30
C LEU A 26 -21.96 25.06 4.52
N GLN A 27 -23.17 24.52 4.78
CA GLN A 27 -23.70 23.39 4.05
C GLN A 27 -23.68 23.66 2.54
N VAL A 28 -22.98 22.82 1.78
CA VAL A 28 -22.98 22.88 0.32
C VAL A 28 -23.97 21.84 -0.21
N PRO A 29 -25.12 22.24 -0.78
CA PRO A 29 -26.03 21.28 -1.38
C PRO A 29 -25.35 20.65 -2.60
N PHE A 30 -25.23 19.33 -2.58
CA PHE A 30 -24.71 18.56 -3.70
C PHE A 30 -25.80 17.64 -4.23
N ILE A 31 -26.17 17.83 -5.50
CA ILE A 31 -27.21 17.03 -6.16
C ILE A 31 -26.51 15.95 -6.99
N TRP A 32 -26.74 14.69 -6.64
CA TRP A 32 -26.25 13.55 -7.40
C TRP A 32 -27.18 13.25 -8.58
N PHE A 33 -26.69 13.46 -9.80
CA PHE A 33 -27.45 13.12 -11.01
C PHE A 33 -27.24 11.64 -11.38
N VAL A 34 -28.22 10.82 -11.02
CA VAL A 34 -28.26 9.35 -11.24
C VAL A 34 -28.02 8.95 -12.71
N LEU A 35 -28.55 9.73 -13.66
CA LEU A 35 -28.52 9.36 -15.09
C LEU A 35 -27.14 9.47 -15.74
N PHE A 36 -26.21 10.22 -15.15
CA PHE A 36 -24.94 10.57 -15.82
C PHE A 36 -23.79 9.62 -15.49
N ILE A 37 -23.87 8.85 -14.39
CA ILE A 37 -22.72 8.09 -13.86
C ILE A 37 -22.67 6.68 -14.39
N SER A 38 -23.83 6.01 -14.46
CA SER A 38 -23.97 4.73 -15.19
C SER A 38 -23.50 4.82 -16.64
N PHE A 39 -23.70 5.97 -17.29
CA PHE A 39 -23.34 6.15 -18.70
C PHE A 39 -21.94 6.76 -18.92
N CYS A 40 -21.57 7.86 -18.24
CA CYS A 40 -20.35 8.61 -18.55
C CYS A 40 -19.13 8.28 -17.70
N PHE A 41 -19.23 7.78 -16.46
CA PHE A 41 -18.00 7.47 -15.70
C PHE A 41 -17.32 6.19 -16.17
N CYS A 42 -18.11 5.17 -16.54
CA CYS A 42 -17.59 4.00 -17.25
C CYS A 42 -17.02 4.38 -18.62
N PHE A 43 -17.64 5.30 -19.38
CA PHE A 43 -17.19 5.65 -20.74
C PHE A 43 -16.10 6.73 -20.82
N LEU A 44 -16.12 7.79 -20.02
CA LEU A 44 -15.07 8.82 -20.02
C LEU A 44 -13.75 8.23 -19.54
N PHE A 45 -13.77 7.34 -18.54
CA PHE A 45 -12.59 6.58 -18.14
C PHE A 45 -12.24 5.44 -19.11
N TYR A 46 -13.12 4.99 -19.99
CA TYR A 46 -12.79 3.96 -20.99
C TYR A 46 -12.28 4.56 -22.30
N TYR A 47 -12.91 5.63 -22.80
CA TYR A 47 -12.63 6.23 -24.10
C TYR A 47 -11.52 7.28 -24.06
N SER A 48 -11.46 8.12 -23.01
CA SER A 48 -10.30 8.98 -22.79
C SER A 48 -9.07 8.18 -22.36
N PHE A 49 -9.21 6.90 -22.00
CA PHE A 49 -8.12 6.07 -21.52
C PHE A 49 -7.60 5.09 -22.57
N ILE A 50 -8.43 4.36 -23.31
CA ILE A 50 -7.92 3.47 -24.38
C ILE A 50 -7.17 4.28 -25.44
N LEU A 51 -7.72 5.42 -25.89
CA LEU A 51 -7.07 6.25 -26.91
C LEU A 51 -5.85 7.04 -26.39
N PHE A 52 -5.80 7.36 -25.09
CA PHE A 52 -4.67 8.09 -24.52
C PHE A 52 -3.58 7.16 -23.96
N HIS A 53 -3.90 5.99 -23.40
CA HIS A 53 -2.92 5.10 -22.76
C HIS A 53 -2.22 4.16 -23.71
N SER A 54 -2.88 3.61 -24.74
CA SER A 54 -2.16 2.80 -25.72
C SER A 54 -1.14 3.61 -26.52
N ILE A 55 -1.22 4.94 -26.46
CA ILE A 55 -0.33 5.88 -27.19
C ILE A 55 0.61 6.65 -26.24
N LEU A 56 0.18 7.09 -25.04
CA LEU A 56 1.00 7.98 -24.18
C LEU A 56 1.55 7.38 -22.87
N PHE A 57 1.09 6.22 -22.36
CA PHE A 57 1.53 5.73 -21.04
C PHE A 57 1.88 4.25 -20.99
N SER A 58 2.82 3.89 -20.10
CA SER A 58 3.21 2.51 -19.83
C SER A 58 2.04 1.70 -19.25
N ILE A 59 1.88 0.46 -19.70
CA ILE A 59 0.95 -0.56 -19.16
C ILE A 59 0.96 -0.67 -17.62
N LYS A 60 2.11 -0.38 -17.00
CA LYS A 60 2.28 -0.35 -15.53
C LYS A 60 1.47 0.77 -14.85
N SER A 61 1.39 1.93 -15.51
CA SER A 61 0.59 3.06 -15.04
C SER A 61 -0.90 2.75 -15.14
N ALA A 62 -1.34 2.20 -16.28
CA ALA A 62 -2.72 1.77 -16.47
C ALA A 62 -3.18 0.79 -15.40
N PHE A 63 -2.38 -0.26 -15.20
CA PHE A 63 -2.58 -1.27 -14.17
C PHE A 63 -2.85 -0.65 -12.79
N THR A 64 -1.96 0.23 -12.34
CA THR A 64 -2.06 0.85 -11.01
C THR A 64 -3.27 1.78 -10.90
N HIS A 65 -3.56 2.53 -11.98
CA HIS A 65 -4.73 3.41 -12.03
C HIS A 65 -6.05 2.64 -11.91
N PHE A 66 -6.20 1.52 -12.61
CA PHE A 66 -7.40 0.69 -12.50
C PHE A 66 -7.60 0.12 -11.09
N GLN A 67 -6.52 -0.31 -10.44
CA GLN A 67 -6.61 -0.78 -9.05
C GLN A 67 -7.02 0.33 -8.06
N TRP A 68 -6.54 1.56 -8.25
CA TRP A 68 -7.00 2.70 -7.45
C TRP A 68 -8.45 3.09 -7.78
N ALA A 69 -8.86 3.01 -9.04
CA ALA A 69 -10.23 3.33 -9.44
C ALA A 69 -11.26 2.36 -8.85
N ALA A 70 -10.89 1.10 -8.63
CA ALA A 70 -11.75 0.10 -8.01
C ALA A 70 -12.04 0.38 -6.52
N TYR A 71 -11.10 1.02 -5.81
CA TYR A 71 -11.15 1.16 -4.36
C TYR A 71 -12.33 2.02 -3.84
N PRO A 72 -12.62 3.21 -4.37
CA PRO A 72 -13.75 4.01 -3.90
C PRO A 72 -15.09 3.26 -3.94
N PHE A 73 -15.37 2.52 -5.02
CA PHE A 73 -16.60 1.74 -5.14
C PHE A 73 -16.65 0.61 -4.12
N GLN A 74 -15.53 -0.09 -3.91
CA GLN A 74 -15.42 -1.14 -2.90
C GLN A 74 -15.58 -0.58 -1.49
N TYR A 75 -14.96 0.58 -1.20
CA TYR A 75 -15.04 1.25 0.09
C TYR A 75 -16.46 1.70 0.41
N ILE A 76 -17.14 2.33 -0.55
CA ILE A 76 -18.53 2.76 -0.41
C ILE A 76 -19.42 1.53 -0.14
N ARG A 77 -19.28 0.47 -0.94
CA ARG A 77 -20.09 -0.76 -0.77
C ARG A 77 -19.93 -1.39 0.61
N ASN A 78 -18.69 -1.41 1.12
CA ASN A 78 -18.36 -2.16 2.33
C ASN A 78 -18.51 -1.34 3.62
N ASN A 79 -18.27 -0.03 3.57
CA ASN A 79 -18.08 0.80 4.77
C ASN A 79 -19.06 1.96 4.90
N THR A 80 -19.81 2.31 3.85
CA THR A 80 -20.80 3.38 3.94
C THR A 80 -22.20 2.79 3.91
N ASP A 81 -23.09 3.32 4.77
CA ASP A 81 -24.52 3.08 4.63
C ASP A 81 -25.05 3.91 3.46
N ALA A 82 -24.68 3.47 2.24
CA ALA A 82 -25.01 4.16 1.01
C ALA A 82 -26.50 4.08 0.67
N SER A 83 -27.25 3.23 1.38
CA SER A 83 -28.71 3.10 1.24
C SER A 83 -29.44 4.43 1.39
N LYS A 84 -28.88 5.35 2.19
CA LYS A 84 -29.42 6.70 2.40
C LYS A 84 -29.45 7.59 1.14
N TYR A 85 -28.55 7.35 0.17
CA TYR A 85 -28.47 8.21 -1.02
C TYR A 85 -29.60 7.95 -2.03
N SER A 86 -30.41 6.91 -1.83
CA SER A 86 -31.62 6.58 -2.63
C SER A 86 -31.40 6.57 -4.16
N ALA A 87 -30.14 6.39 -4.61
CA ALA A 87 -29.75 6.39 -6.01
C ALA A 87 -29.26 5.00 -6.41
N ILE A 88 -29.74 4.52 -7.56
CA ILE A 88 -29.44 3.16 -8.06
C ILE A 88 -27.94 2.89 -8.21
N ASP A 89 -27.12 3.92 -8.49
CA ASP A 89 -25.66 3.79 -8.63
C ASP A 89 -24.95 3.32 -7.35
N PHE A 90 -25.58 3.49 -6.18
CA PHE A 90 -25.03 3.12 -4.88
C PHE A 90 -25.59 1.80 -4.35
N ASP A 91 -26.38 1.07 -5.13
CA ASP A 91 -26.77 -0.28 -4.75
C ASP A 91 -25.54 -1.21 -4.72
N SER A 92 -25.60 -2.26 -3.90
CA SER A 92 -24.48 -3.19 -3.76
C SER A 92 -24.11 -3.86 -5.08
N SER A 93 -25.07 -4.05 -5.99
CA SER A 93 -24.83 -4.70 -7.29
C SER A 93 -24.08 -3.76 -8.23
N SER A 94 -24.50 -2.50 -8.39
CA SER A 94 -23.79 -1.52 -9.23
C SER A 94 -22.38 -1.25 -8.71
N LEU A 95 -22.21 -1.10 -7.39
CA LEU A 95 -20.89 -0.92 -6.80
C LEU A 95 -19.99 -2.13 -7.05
N THR A 96 -20.54 -3.35 -6.95
CA THR A 96 -19.82 -4.59 -7.30
C THR A 96 -19.45 -4.63 -8.77
N PHE A 97 -20.36 -4.23 -9.66
CA PHE A 97 -20.10 -4.13 -11.09
C PHE A 97 -18.95 -3.17 -11.39
N TYR A 98 -18.98 -1.94 -10.86
CA TYR A 98 -17.91 -0.97 -11.08
C TYR A 98 -16.57 -1.47 -10.55
N THR A 99 -16.52 -2.03 -9.33
CA THR A 99 -15.30 -2.64 -8.79
C THR A 99 -14.79 -3.76 -9.71
N ASN A 100 -15.66 -4.66 -10.16
CA ASN A 100 -15.26 -5.78 -11.01
C ASN A 100 -14.77 -5.33 -12.38
N VAL A 101 -15.37 -4.30 -12.99
CA VAL A 101 -14.92 -3.77 -14.29
C VAL A 101 -13.52 -3.18 -14.18
N PHE A 102 -13.25 -2.36 -13.15
CA PHE A 102 -11.91 -1.79 -12.97
C PHE A 102 -10.87 -2.86 -12.65
N LEU A 103 -11.20 -3.85 -11.81
CA LEU A 103 -10.28 -4.97 -11.55
C LEU A 103 -10.07 -5.83 -12.79
N ALA A 104 -11.11 -6.09 -13.59
CA ALA A 104 -10.97 -6.79 -14.86
C ALA A 104 -9.99 -6.04 -15.76
N GLN A 105 -10.15 -4.73 -15.96
CA GLN A 105 -9.24 -3.89 -16.75
C GLN A 105 -7.79 -3.91 -16.23
N ALA A 106 -7.58 -3.90 -14.91
CA ALA A 106 -6.26 -4.09 -14.33
C ALA A 106 -5.67 -5.47 -14.70
N GLN A 107 -6.49 -6.52 -14.65
CA GLN A 107 -6.07 -7.87 -15.04
C GLN A 107 -5.79 -7.97 -16.56
N GLU A 108 -6.50 -7.22 -17.41
CA GLU A 108 -6.20 -7.11 -18.86
C GLU A 108 -4.77 -6.62 -19.07
N CYS A 109 -4.33 -5.60 -18.31
CA CYS A 109 -2.94 -5.12 -18.35
C CYS A 109 -1.94 -6.22 -17.95
N ILE A 110 -2.27 -7.08 -16.98
CA ILE A 110 -1.41 -8.22 -16.61
C ILE A 110 -1.35 -9.23 -17.76
N LEU A 111 -2.49 -9.53 -18.39
CA LEU A 111 -2.54 -10.47 -19.51
C LEU A 111 -1.69 -9.98 -20.68
N GLU A 112 -1.91 -8.75 -21.13
CA GLU A 112 -1.14 -8.12 -22.20
C GLU A 112 0.36 -8.14 -21.90
N LYS A 113 0.76 -7.75 -20.67
CA LYS A 113 2.18 -7.80 -20.26
C LYS A 113 2.71 -9.24 -20.25
N SER A 114 1.91 -10.21 -19.84
CA SER A 114 2.31 -11.62 -19.76
C SER A 114 2.50 -12.25 -21.14
N LEU A 115 1.69 -11.84 -22.13
CA LEU A 115 1.84 -12.22 -23.53
C LEU A 115 3.12 -11.62 -24.13
N VAL A 116 3.37 -10.33 -23.90
CA VAL A 116 4.58 -9.63 -24.36
C VAL A 116 5.85 -10.23 -23.72
N ASP A 117 5.79 -10.61 -22.44
CA ASP A 117 6.92 -11.19 -21.72
C ASP A 117 7.11 -12.70 -21.96
N HIS A 118 6.28 -13.32 -22.81
CA HIS A 118 6.31 -14.76 -23.09
C HIS A 118 6.32 -15.62 -21.83
N ARG A 119 5.43 -15.31 -20.86
CA ARG A 119 5.27 -16.14 -19.66
C ARG A 119 4.78 -17.55 -20.03
N LYS A 120 4.95 -18.50 -19.10
CA LYS A 120 4.48 -19.89 -19.27
C LYS A 120 3.00 -19.90 -19.70
N ASN A 121 2.66 -20.64 -20.75
CA ASN A 121 1.31 -20.63 -21.34
C ASN A 121 0.22 -20.95 -20.31
N LEU A 122 0.46 -21.90 -19.40
CA LEU A 122 -0.50 -22.21 -18.32
C LEU A 122 -0.80 -21.00 -17.42
N VAL A 123 0.19 -20.14 -17.15
CA VAL A 123 -0.02 -18.92 -16.35
C VAL A 123 -0.88 -17.92 -17.12
N ILE A 124 -0.58 -17.72 -18.40
CA ILE A 124 -1.35 -16.82 -19.29
C ILE A 124 -2.79 -17.32 -19.42
N ALA A 125 -2.98 -18.63 -19.62
CA ALA A 125 -4.28 -19.27 -19.68
C ALA A 125 -5.11 -19.00 -18.41
N LYS A 126 -4.54 -19.21 -17.21
CA LYS A 126 -5.25 -18.95 -15.95
C LYS A 126 -5.64 -17.48 -15.78
N ILE A 127 -4.80 -16.54 -16.23
CA ILE A 127 -5.11 -15.11 -16.21
C ILE A 127 -6.30 -14.80 -17.14
N ALA A 128 -6.29 -15.35 -18.36
CA ALA A 128 -7.35 -15.18 -19.35
C ALA A 128 -8.67 -15.86 -18.93
N ILE A 129 -8.62 -17.01 -18.26
CA ILE A 129 -9.82 -17.69 -17.71
C ILE A 129 -10.51 -16.80 -16.67
N TYR A 130 -9.75 -16.22 -15.74
CA TYR A 130 -10.33 -15.29 -14.78
C TYR A 130 -10.98 -14.08 -15.47
N LEU A 131 -10.36 -13.54 -16.53
CA LEU A 131 -10.94 -12.45 -17.33
C LEU A 131 -12.25 -12.85 -18.00
N ARG A 132 -12.33 -14.05 -18.60
CA ARG A 132 -13.56 -14.59 -19.16
C ARG A 132 -14.67 -14.62 -18.11
N ASP A 133 -14.37 -15.14 -16.92
CA ASP A 133 -15.37 -15.38 -15.88
C ASP A 133 -15.80 -14.08 -15.20
N ILE A 134 -14.90 -13.15 -14.92
CA ILE A 134 -15.27 -11.85 -14.34
C ILE A 134 -16.14 -11.01 -15.29
N TYR A 135 -15.93 -11.08 -16.61
CA TYR A 135 -16.81 -10.39 -17.57
C TYR A 135 -18.19 -11.02 -17.67
N LYS A 136 -18.32 -12.35 -17.47
CA LYS A 136 -19.63 -12.99 -17.32
C LYS A 136 -20.35 -12.53 -16.05
N LEU A 137 -19.64 -12.39 -14.93
CA LEU A 137 -20.22 -11.84 -13.71
C LEU A 137 -20.66 -10.38 -13.88
N CYS A 138 -19.84 -9.55 -14.55
CA CYS A 138 -20.22 -8.17 -14.86
C CYS A 138 -21.48 -8.08 -15.74
N ARG A 139 -21.65 -9.02 -16.67
CA ARG A 139 -22.82 -9.10 -17.54
C ARG A 139 -24.12 -9.34 -16.77
N GLU A 140 -24.10 -10.08 -15.67
CA GLU A 140 -25.31 -10.41 -14.90
C GLU A 140 -25.96 -9.18 -14.25
N ILE A 141 -25.20 -8.09 -14.05
CA ILE A 141 -25.65 -6.86 -13.38
C ILE A 141 -26.12 -5.81 -14.40
N LEU A 142 -25.73 -5.94 -15.67
CA LEU A 142 -25.97 -4.93 -16.69
C LEU A 142 -27.36 -5.04 -17.33
N GLU A 143 -28.04 -3.91 -17.50
CA GLU A 143 -29.30 -3.83 -18.25
C GLU A 143 -29.11 -3.34 -19.69
N SER A 144 -28.09 -2.51 -19.92
CA SER A 144 -27.87 -1.89 -21.23
C SER A 144 -27.28 -2.88 -22.23
N SER A 145 -28.00 -3.05 -23.34
CA SER A 145 -27.65 -3.98 -24.42
C SER A 145 -26.28 -3.75 -25.05
N GLU A 146 -25.74 -2.53 -25.00
CA GLU A 146 -24.41 -2.21 -25.54
C GLU A 146 -23.29 -2.71 -24.62
N PHE A 147 -23.44 -2.55 -23.30
CA PHE A 147 -22.45 -3.01 -22.32
C PHE A 147 -22.51 -4.52 -22.12
N LEU A 148 -23.71 -5.10 -22.14
CA LEU A 148 -23.91 -6.56 -22.15
C LEU A 148 -23.11 -7.19 -23.29
N ARG A 149 -23.27 -6.64 -24.50
CA ARG A 149 -22.54 -7.10 -25.69
C ARG A 149 -21.03 -6.93 -25.55
N LEU A 150 -20.56 -5.83 -24.97
CA LEU A 150 -19.12 -5.63 -24.74
C LEU A 150 -18.56 -6.69 -23.78
N CYS A 151 -19.28 -6.98 -22.69
CA CYS A 151 -18.88 -8.02 -21.73
C CYS A 151 -18.89 -9.41 -22.39
N ASP A 152 -19.90 -9.71 -23.19
CA ASP A 152 -19.97 -10.97 -23.95
C ASP A 152 -18.79 -11.10 -24.93
N ILE A 153 -18.50 -10.06 -25.72
CA ILE A 153 -17.36 -10.05 -26.66
C ILE A 153 -16.05 -10.23 -25.90
N LYS A 154 -15.81 -9.47 -24.82
CA LYS A 154 -14.58 -9.58 -24.01
C LYS A 154 -14.46 -10.97 -23.38
N SER A 155 -15.54 -11.50 -22.81
CA SER A 155 -15.58 -12.87 -22.27
C SER A 155 -15.15 -13.89 -23.33
N ASP A 156 -15.73 -13.82 -24.53
CA ASP A 156 -15.38 -14.75 -25.61
C ASP A 156 -13.94 -14.58 -26.08
N ILE A 157 -13.43 -13.34 -26.21
CA ILE A 157 -12.03 -13.11 -26.61
C ILE A 157 -11.06 -13.67 -25.57
N TYR A 158 -11.27 -13.45 -24.28
CA TYR A 158 -10.42 -14.03 -23.25
C TYR A 158 -10.59 -15.54 -23.11
N GLY A 159 -11.79 -16.05 -23.37
CA GLY A 159 -12.03 -17.49 -23.51
C GLY A 159 -11.20 -18.09 -24.65
N ALA A 160 -11.16 -17.43 -25.80
CA ALA A 160 -10.34 -17.86 -26.93
C ALA A 160 -8.84 -17.82 -26.61
N ILE A 161 -8.34 -16.72 -26.04
CA ILE A 161 -6.94 -16.59 -25.64
C ILE A 161 -6.56 -17.69 -24.63
N ALA A 162 -7.40 -17.95 -23.62
CA ALA A 162 -7.17 -19.02 -22.66
C ALA A 162 -7.00 -20.38 -23.35
N MET A 163 -7.88 -20.71 -24.30
CA MET A 163 -7.82 -21.96 -25.04
C MET A 163 -6.61 -22.04 -25.98
N ILE A 164 -6.21 -20.93 -26.60
CA ILE A 164 -4.96 -20.88 -27.40
C ILE A 164 -3.77 -21.27 -26.52
N GLU A 165 -3.64 -20.65 -25.35
CA GLU A 165 -2.51 -20.90 -24.45
C GLU A 165 -2.52 -22.32 -23.85
N LEU A 166 -3.70 -22.90 -23.58
CA LEU A 166 -3.80 -24.31 -23.22
C LEU A 166 -3.42 -25.24 -24.38
N GLY A 167 -3.76 -24.87 -25.62
CA GLY A 167 -3.33 -25.57 -26.82
C GLY A 167 -1.82 -25.54 -27.00
N GLU A 168 -1.18 -24.38 -26.80
CA GLU A 168 0.29 -24.25 -26.79
C GLU A 168 0.94 -25.08 -25.69
N LYS A 169 0.33 -25.14 -24.50
CA LYS A 169 0.81 -26.01 -23.42
C LYS A 169 0.70 -27.49 -23.79
N ALA A 170 -0.39 -27.90 -24.45
CA ALA A 170 -0.58 -29.26 -24.92
C ALA A 170 0.41 -29.63 -26.03
N ASP A 171 0.76 -28.69 -26.91
CA ASP A 171 1.81 -28.86 -27.92
C ASP A 171 3.17 -29.17 -27.28
N GLN A 172 3.56 -28.40 -26.26
CA GLN A 172 4.78 -28.63 -25.48
C GLN A 172 4.82 -30.02 -24.83
N ASP A 173 3.66 -30.52 -24.39
CA ASP A 173 3.51 -31.86 -23.81
C ASP A 173 3.31 -32.95 -24.87
N LYS A 174 3.35 -32.59 -26.16
CA LYS A 174 3.12 -33.48 -27.30
C LYS A 174 1.78 -34.22 -27.24
N LYS A 175 0.73 -33.54 -26.77
CA LYS A 175 -0.66 -34.03 -26.74
C LYS A 175 -1.44 -33.39 -27.88
N MET A 176 -1.24 -33.87 -29.09
CA MET A 176 -1.71 -33.23 -30.33
C MET A 176 -3.24 -33.27 -30.47
N GLY A 177 -3.88 -34.36 -30.03
CA GLY A 177 -5.35 -34.46 -30.00
C GLY A 177 -5.96 -33.45 -29.04
N LEU A 178 -5.31 -33.23 -27.88
CA LEU A 178 -5.73 -32.25 -26.88
C LEU A 178 -5.50 -30.82 -27.36
N ARG A 179 -4.35 -30.54 -28.00
CA ARG A 179 -4.04 -29.25 -28.64
C ARG A 179 -5.14 -28.85 -29.63
N LEU A 180 -5.53 -29.76 -30.52
CA LEU A 180 -6.60 -29.52 -31.49
C LEU A 180 -7.95 -29.27 -30.81
N SER A 181 -8.29 -30.06 -29.79
CA SER A 181 -9.54 -29.86 -29.04
C SER A 181 -9.62 -28.46 -28.42
N TYR A 182 -8.53 -27.97 -27.81
CA TYR A 182 -8.49 -26.59 -27.29
C TYR A 182 -8.69 -25.54 -28.40
N TYR A 183 -8.04 -25.68 -29.55
CA TYR A 183 -8.23 -24.74 -30.67
C TYR A 183 -9.65 -24.76 -31.25
N GLN A 184 -10.31 -25.92 -31.28
CA GLN A 184 -11.72 -26.01 -31.66
C GLN A 184 -12.63 -25.27 -30.66
N VAL A 185 -12.32 -25.30 -29.36
CA VAL A 185 -13.04 -24.50 -28.35
C VAL A 185 -12.75 -23.01 -28.52
N ALA A 186 -11.50 -22.64 -28.81
CA ALA A 186 -11.14 -21.25 -29.13
C ALA A 186 -11.93 -20.73 -30.34
N ALA A 187 -12.08 -21.54 -31.40
CA ALA A 187 -12.83 -21.19 -32.60
C ALA A 187 -14.32 -20.94 -32.31
N LYS A 188 -14.93 -21.72 -31.41
CA LYS A 188 -16.31 -21.48 -30.94
C LYS A 188 -16.45 -20.13 -30.25
N HIS A 189 -15.52 -19.78 -29.37
CA HIS A 189 -15.51 -18.48 -28.70
C HIS A 189 -15.38 -17.33 -29.70
N VAL A 190 -14.41 -17.37 -30.61
CA VAL A 190 -14.22 -16.27 -31.57
C VAL A 190 -15.40 -16.14 -32.54
N LYS A 191 -16.00 -17.25 -32.98
CA LYS A 191 -17.21 -17.22 -33.81
C LYS A 191 -18.39 -16.54 -33.10
N SER A 192 -18.54 -16.77 -31.78
CA SER A 192 -19.52 -16.07 -30.96
C SER A 192 -19.22 -14.56 -30.87
N ALA A 193 -17.96 -14.20 -30.60
CA ALA A 193 -17.51 -12.80 -30.56
C ALA A 193 -17.75 -12.07 -31.90
N LEU A 194 -17.44 -12.70 -33.04
CA LEU A 194 -17.66 -12.15 -34.37
C LEU A 194 -19.14 -11.81 -34.60
N LYS A 195 -20.05 -12.75 -34.30
CA LYS A 195 -21.50 -12.54 -34.44
C LYS A 195 -22.01 -11.39 -33.57
N LEU A 196 -21.49 -11.25 -32.35
CA LEU A 196 -21.83 -10.14 -31.48
C LEU A 196 -21.28 -8.82 -32.03
N CYS A 197 -20.08 -8.84 -32.61
CA CYS A 197 -19.40 -7.66 -33.12
C CYS A 197 -20.05 -7.07 -34.38
N GLU A 198 -20.79 -7.85 -35.18
CA GLU A 198 -21.52 -7.36 -36.36
C GLU A 198 -22.40 -6.14 -36.04
N LYS A 199 -23.09 -6.18 -34.90
CA LYS A 199 -23.99 -5.12 -34.43
C LYS A 199 -23.28 -3.98 -33.71
N ASP A 200 -21.98 -4.12 -33.44
CA ASP A 200 -21.18 -3.13 -32.73
C ASP A 200 -20.72 -2.01 -33.67
N LYS A 201 -20.64 -0.78 -33.16
CA LYS A 201 -20.21 0.39 -33.94
C LYS A 201 -18.70 0.66 -33.78
N ARG A 202 -18.05 0.06 -32.78
CA ARG A 202 -16.64 0.31 -32.45
C ARG A 202 -15.71 -0.43 -33.44
N THR A 203 -14.99 0.34 -34.25
CA THR A 203 -14.06 -0.20 -35.26
C THR A 203 -12.85 -0.89 -34.65
N THR A 204 -12.30 -0.34 -33.58
CA THR A 204 -11.16 -0.92 -32.85
C THR A 204 -11.49 -2.28 -32.25
N LEU A 205 -12.71 -2.43 -31.73
CA LEU A 205 -13.20 -3.71 -31.21
C LEU A 205 -13.31 -4.76 -32.34
N LYS A 206 -13.86 -4.38 -33.49
CA LYS A 206 -13.93 -5.25 -34.67
C LYS A 206 -12.55 -5.71 -35.13
N GLN A 207 -11.59 -4.80 -35.18
CA GLN A 207 -10.20 -5.11 -35.54
C GLN A 207 -9.57 -6.11 -34.56
N ALA A 208 -9.75 -5.90 -33.26
CA ALA A 208 -9.23 -6.81 -32.24
C ALA A 208 -9.87 -8.21 -32.34
N VAL A 209 -11.19 -8.31 -32.54
CA VAL A 209 -11.88 -9.59 -32.70
C VAL A 209 -11.41 -10.32 -33.97
N ASN A 210 -11.25 -9.61 -35.09
CA ASN A 210 -10.73 -10.19 -36.34
C ASN A 210 -9.29 -10.68 -36.19
N PHE A 211 -8.43 -9.92 -35.49
CA PHE A 211 -7.05 -10.34 -35.24
C PHE A 211 -7.00 -11.67 -34.46
N VAL A 212 -7.80 -11.82 -33.41
CA VAL A 212 -7.89 -13.09 -32.66
C VAL A 212 -8.48 -14.20 -33.54
N ASN A 213 -9.44 -13.89 -34.40
CA ASN A 213 -10.00 -14.86 -35.36
C ASN A 213 -8.94 -15.42 -36.31
N ASP A 214 -8.09 -14.56 -36.87
CA ASP A 214 -7.06 -14.97 -37.82
C ASP A 214 -6.04 -15.91 -37.13
N ILE A 215 -5.65 -15.59 -35.90
CA ILE A 215 -4.75 -16.44 -35.10
C ILE A 215 -5.39 -17.81 -34.82
N VAL A 216 -6.64 -17.82 -34.34
CA VAL A 216 -7.34 -19.07 -33.99
C VAL A 216 -7.55 -19.93 -35.22
N THR A 217 -8.02 -19.35 -36.33
CA THR A 217 -8.26 -20.06 -37.59
C THR A 217 -6.98 -20.69 -38.12
N ALA A 218 -5.86 -19.95 -38.08
CA ALA A 218 -4.56 -20.48 -38.51
C ALA A 218 -4.09 -21.64 -37.62
N LYS A 219 -4.17 -21.49 -36.29
CA LYS A 219 -3.75 -22.52 -35.33
C LYS A 219 -4.62 -23.78 -35.40
N GLU A 220 -5.94 -23.61 -35.47
CA GLU A 220 -6.90 -24.73 -35.60
C GLU A 220 -6.66 -25.49 -36.91
N THR A 221 -6.56 -24.78 -38.04
CA THR A 221 -6.36 -25.41 -39.36
C THR A 221 -5.03 -26.16 -39.42
N ASN A 222 -3.96 -25.60 -38.85
CA ASN A 222 -2.66 -26.28 -38.78
C ASN A 222 -2.71 -27.52 -37.87
N ALA A 223 -3.25 -27.40 -36.66
CA ALA A 223 -3.37 -28.53 -35.74
C ALA A 223 -4.27 -29.65 -36.30
N GLN A 224 -5.35 -29.30 -37.01
CA GLN A 224 -6.23 -30.25 -37.67
C GLN A 224 -5.46 -31.04 -38.73
N LYS A 225 -4.75 -30.36 -39.63
CA LYS A 225 -3.92 -31.02 -40.66
C LYS A 225 -2.84 -31.90 -40.04
N GLU A 226 -2.12 -31.41 -39.03
CA GLU A 226 -1.08 -32.20 -38.37
C GLU A 226 -1.64 -33.46 -37.71
N ASN A 227 -2.79 -33.36 -37.04
CA ASN A 227 -3.41 -34.53 -36.43
C ASN A 227 -3.99 -35.49 -37.47
N ASP A 228 -4.56 -34.99 -38.57
CA ASP A 228 -5.15 -35.81 -39.62
C ASP A 228 -4.12 -36.57 -40.47
N PHE A 229 -2.91 -36.02 -40.63
CA PHE A 229 -1.90 -36.58 -41.53
C PHE A 229 -0.65 -37.12 -40.83
N ILE A 230 -0.37 -36.71 -39.57
CA ILE A 230 0.87 -37.07 -38.86
C ILE A 230 0.54 -37.85 -37.58
N TYR A 231 -0.16 -37.22 -36.62
CA TYR A 231 -0.24 -37.75 -35.26
C TYR A 231 -1.38 -38.75 -35.02
N HIS A 232 -2.55 -38.53 -35.66
CA HIS A 232 -3.75 -39.36 -35.53
C HIS A 232 -4.19 -39.61 -34.07
N GLU A 233 -3.94 -38.64 -33.17
CA GLU A 233 -4.37 -38.76 -31.78
C GLU A 233 -5.88 -38.58 -31.66
N LYS A 234 -6.49 -39.29 -30.69
CA LYS A 234 -7.89 -39.10 -30.34
C LYS A 234 -8.08 -37.64 -29.88
N ILE A 235 -9.03 -36.95 -30.50
CA ILE A 235 -9.44 -35.60 -30.11
C ILE A 235 -10.41 -35.72 -28.92
N PRO A 236 -10.06 -35.24 -27.72
CA PRO A 236 -10.96 -35.25 -26.56
C PRO A 236 -12.19 -34.40 -26.84
N ARG A 237 -13.35 -34.86 -26.38
CA ARG A 237 -14.59 -34.07 -26.42
C ARG A 237 -14.55 -32.97 -25.35
N HIS A 238 -15.41 -31.97 -25.49
CA HIS A 238 -15.45 -30.84 -24.55
C HIS A 238 -15.67 -31.27 -23.08
N ASP A 239 -16.46 -32.31 -22.84
CA ASP A 239 -16.71 -32.92 -21.52
C ASP A 239 -15.52 -33.72 -20.97
N GLU A 240 -14.54 -34.05 -21.81
CA GLU A 240 -13.31 -34.77 -21.45
C GLU A 240 -12.14 -33.82 -21.13
N LEU A 241 -12.33 -32.50 -21.28
CA LEU A 241 -11.29 -31.50 -21.01
C LEU A 241 -11.19 -31.18 -19.52
N ASP A 242 -9.96 -31.06 -19.02
CA ASP A 242 -9.69 -30.67 -17.64
C ASP A 242 -10.21 -29.24 -17.37
N ILE A 243 -10.87 -29.06 -16.22
CA ILE A 243 -11.29 -27.73 -15.76
C ILE A 243 -10.08 -27.01 -15.17
N VAL A 244 -9.60 -26.00 -15.90
CA VAL A 244 -8.52 -25.11 -15.42
C VAL A 244 -9.14 -23.91 -14.71
N GLU A 245 -8.81 -23.73 -13.44
CA GLU A 245 -9.27 -22.58 -12.66
C GLU A 245 -8.51 -21.30 -13.01
N GLY A 246 -9.25 -20.19 -13.13
CA GLY A 246 -8.68 -18.86 -13.33
C GLY A 246 -7.95 -18.34 -12.09
N VAL A 247 -6.98 -17.44 -12.29
CA VAL A 247 -6.27 -16.78 -11.18
C VAL A 247 -6.47 -15.28 -11.21
N CYS A 248 -7.01 -14.74 -10.11
CA CYS A 248 -7.05 -13.30 -9.88
C CYS A 248 -5.68 -12.83 -9.37
N MET A 249 -5.09 -11.86 -10.07
CA MET A 249 -3.78 -11.29 -9.73
C MET A 249 -3.90 -9.81 -9.33
N VAL A 250 -5.14 -9.34 -9.13
CA VAL A 250 -5.47 -7.94 -8.90
C VAL A 250 -6.30 -7.77 -7.65
N LYS A 251 -6.10 -6.63 -7.01
CA LYS A 251 -6.91 -6.16 -5.89
C LYS A 251 -7.02 -4.65 -5.96
N ALA A 252 -8.05 -4.08 -5.34
CA ALA A 252 -8.11 -2.65 -5.20
C ALA A 252 -6.94 -2.19 -4.32
N ILE A 253 -6.32 -1.06 -4.68
CA ILE A 253 -5.30 -0.44 -3.85
C ILE A 253 -5.98 0.60 -2.98
N GLU A 254 -5.89 0.41 -1.67
CA GLU A 254 -6.44 1.33 -0.70
C GLU A 254 -5.80 2.71 -0.83
N LEU A 255 -6.64 3.74 -0.73
CA LEU A 255 -6.22 5.13 -0.67
C LEU A 255 -6.41 5.61 0.76
N ASP A 256 -5.31 5.93 1.44
CA ASP A 256 -5.36 6.75 2.65
C ASP A 256 -5.33 8.23 2.22
N PRO A 257 -6.45 8.96 2.31
CA PRO A 257 -6.45 10.38 1.95
C PRO A 257 -5.71 11.25 2.97
N THR A 258 -5.31 10.70 4.12
CA THR A 258 -4.54 11.43 5.15
C THR A 258 -3.03 11.31 4.95
N ASP A 259 -2.57 10.44 4.05
CA ASP A 259 -1.15 10.33 3.72
C ASP A 259 -0.64 11.65 3.09
N PRO A 260 0.40 12.29 3.68
CA PRO A 260 1.01 13.49 3.12
C PRO A 260 1.50 13.34 1.67
N SER A 261 1.87 12.12 1.24
CA SER A 261 2.30 11.85 -0.14
C SER A 261 1.17 12.06 -1.16
N ILE A 262 -0.08 11.90 -0.72
CA ILE A 262 -1.29 12.06 -1.54
C ILE A 262 -1.89 13.45 -1.32
N ALA A 263 -2.11 13.82 -0.06
CA ALA A 263 -2.76 15.07 0.32
C ALA A 263 -1.94 16.30 -0.08
N GLY A 264 -0.60 16.18 -0.06
CA GLY A 264 0.29 17.33 -0.14
C GLY A 264 0.17 18.22 1.10
N ASP A 265 0.59 19.47 0.97
CA ASP A 265 0.53 20.44 2.06
C ASP A 265 -0.93 20.75 2.44
N ASP A 266 -1.22 20.81 3.74
CA ASP A 266 -2.54 21.21 4.23
C ASP A 266 -2.78 22.71 3.95
N LEU A 267 -3.69 22.96 3.00
CA LEU A 267 -4.08 24.32 2.56
C LEU A 267 -4.67 25.15 3.71
N PHE A 268 -5.16 24.50 4.77
CA PHE A 268 -5.82 25.12 5.92
C PHE A 268 -5.05 24.89 7.23
N SER A 269 -3.76 24.56 7.16
CA SER A 269 -2.91 24.33 8.34
C SER A 269 -2.94 25.48 9.35
N GLY A 270 -3.03 26.73 8.88
CA GLY A 270 -3.17 27.92 9.73
C GLY A 270 -4.55 28.12 10.36
N LEU A 271 -5.59 27.43 9.87
CA LEU A 271 -6.95 27.56 10.38
C LEU A 271 -7.20 26.62 11.56
N ILE A 272 -6.73 27.02 12.73
CA ILE A 272 -6.86 26.24 13.97
C ILE A 272 -8.05 26.76 14.79
N PRO A 273 -8.96 25.89 15.28
CA PRO A 273 -10.07 26.33 16.13
C PRO A 273 -9.59 27.09 17.36
N MET A 274 -10.29 28.16 17.75
CA MET A 274 -9.91 28.99 18.90
C MET A 274 -9.76 28.20 20.20
N LYS A 275 -10.54 27.13 20.39
CA LYS A 275 -10.40 26.19 21.53
C LYS A 275 -9.03 25.49 21.53
N ALA A 276 -8.57 25.05 20.37
CA ALA A 276 -7.27 24.41 20.22
C ALA A 276 -6.14 25.43 20.42
N LEU A 277 -6.23 26.64 19.85
CA LEU A 277 -5.27 27.73 20.12
C LEU A 277 -5.16 28.05 21.61
N LYS A 278 -6.30 28.21 22.31
CA LYS A 278 -6.31 28.43 23.77
C LYS A 278 -5.67 27.27 24.53
N SER A 279 -5.95 26.03 24.12
CA SER A 279 -5.39 24.83 24.76
C SER A 279 -3.88 24.71 24.54
N VAL A 280 -3.39 25.04 23.34
CA VAL A 280 -1.96 25.07 23.02
C VAL A 280 -1.25 26.16 23.82
N SER A 281 -1.84 27.36 23.93
CA SER A 281 -1.30 28.44 24.77
C SER A 281 -1.23 28.02 26.23
N PHE A 282 -2.30 27.43 26.76
CA PHE A 282 -2.33 26.92 28.14
C PHE A 282 -1.29 25.82 28.36
N TYR A 283 -1.18 24.85 27.45
CA TYR A 283 -0.15 23.80 27.52
C TYR A 283 1.27 24.37 27.47
N SER A 284 1.53 25.36 26.60
CA SER A 284 2.82 26.03 26.50
C SER A 284 3.18 26.77 27.79
N GLU A 285 2.19 27.41 28.43
CA GLU A 285 2.33 28.06 29.72
C GLU A 285 2.65 27.06 30.84
N GLU A 286 1.90 25.95 30.93
CA GLU A 286 2.15 24.89 31.92
C GLU A 286 3.52 24.23 31.71
N LYS A 287 3.90 23.97 30.45
CA LYS A 287 5.24 23.47 30.11
C LYS A 287 6.32 24.46 30.55
N ALA A 288 6.11 25.77 30.36
CA ALA A 288 7.05 26.79 30.79
C ALA A 288 7.14 26.89 32.33
N LYS A 289 6.02 26.81 33.04
CA LYS A 289 5.98 26.75 34.51
C LYS A 289 6.73 25.54 35.03
N LEU A 290 6.48 24.36 34.46
CA LEU A 290 7.21 23.14 34.82
C LEU A 290 8.71 23.28 34.57
N LYS A 291 9.11 23.82 33.40
CA LYS A 291 10.52 24.08 33.09
C LYS A 291 11.17 25.00 34.13
N ARG A 292 10.52 26.11 34.50
CA ARG A 292 11.03 27.04 35.53
C ARG A 292 11.14 26.37 36.90
N SER A 293 10.11 25.63 37.32
CA SER A 293 10.13 24.90 38.60
C SER A 293 11.28 23.89 38.68
N VAL A 294 11.56 23.18 37.58
CA VAL A 294 12.70 22.26 37.51
C VAL A 294 14.03 23.02 37.60
N ILE A 295 14.17 24.13 36.86
CA ILE A 295 15.38 24.98 36.92
C ILE A 295 15.61 25.51 38.32
N GLU A 296 14.58 26.04 38.98
CA GLU A 296 14.68 26.55 40.37
C GLU A 296 15.08 25.45 41.36
N ARG A 297 14.56 24.23 41.21
CA ARG A 297 14.97 23.09 42.04
C ARG A 297 16.43 22.71 41.82
N VAL A 298 16.90 22.74 40.58
CA VAL A 298 18.31 22.49 40.23
C VAL A 298 19.19 23.57 40.82
N GLU A 299 18.85 24.86 40.65
CA GLU A 299 19.60 25.97 41.22
C GLU A 299 19.66 25.92 42.75
N LYS A 300 18.54 25.58 43.41
CA LYS A 300 18.52 25.40 44.87
C LYS A 300 19.47 24.29 45.31
N LYS A 301 19.48 23.16 44.59
CA LYS A 301 20.40 22.04 44.88
C LYS A 301 21.85 22.38 44.59
N ASN A 302 22.13 23.14 43.54
CA ASN A 302 23.49 23.63 43.27
C ASN A 302 23.97 24.62 44.35
N LYS A 303 23.05 25.34 45.00
CA LYS A 303 23.33 26.24 46.13
C LYS A 303 23.27 25.57 47.51
N ASP A 304 22.98 24.26 47.61
CA ASP A 304 22.97 23.58 48.91
C ASP A 304 24.36 23.76 49.53
N GLU A 305 24.40 24.33 50.75
CA GLU A 305 25.61 24.72 51.48
C GLU A 305 26.63 23.57 51.59
N TYR A 306 26.15 22.32 51.56
CA TYR A 306 26.98 21.12 51.48
C TYR A 306 27.89 21.10 50.23
N LEU A 307 27.36 21.38 49.03
CA LEU A 307 28.15 21.44 47.79
C LEU A 307 29.18 22.58 47.84
N ILE A 308 28.79 23.73 48.40
CA ILE A 308 29.69 24.87 48.59
C ILE A 308 30.79 24.51 49.61
N SER A 309 30.45 23.80 50.69
CA SER A 309 31.39 23.37 51.74
C SER A 309 32.38 22.31 51.27
N LEU A 310 32.04 21.55 50.22
CA LEU A 310 32.98 20.61 49.62
C LEU A 310 34.11 21.31 48.87
N GLN A 311 34.01 22.63 48.63
CA GLN A 311 35.01 23.44 47.93
C GLN A 311 35.53 22.73 46.66
N LEU A 312 34.64 22.05 45.93
CA LEU A 312 35.03 21.25 44.76
C LEU A 312 35.69 22.12 43.68
N ASP A 313 35.36 23.41 43.64
CA ASP A 313 35.98 24.39 42.75
C ASP A 313 37.48 24.62 43.06
N GLU A 314 37.93 24.33 44.29
CA GLU A 314 39.36 24.34 44.68
C GLU A 314 40.06 23.03 44.29
N ILE A 315 39.30 21.97 43.99
CA ILE A 315 39.84 20.74 43.45
C ILE A 315 39.91 20.93 41.94
N HIS A 316 41.09 21.30 41.45
CA HIS A 316 41.39 21.38 40.02
C HIS A 316 41.45 19.96 39.40
N ILE A 317 40.31 19.27 39.31
CA ILE A 317 40.21 17.90 38.76
C ILE A 317 40.64 17.86 37.28
N ASP A 318 40.51 18.99 36.57
CA ASP A 318 40.90 19.13 35.18
C ASP A 318 42.41 19.39 34.99
N GLU A 319 43.16 19.67 36.06
CA GLU A 319 44.62 19.80 35.99
C GLU A 319 45.27 18.42 36.01
N SER A 320 46.33 18.26 35.22
CA SER A 320 47.04 16.98 35.14
C SER A 320 47.62 16.60 36.51
N VAL A 321 47.72 15.29 36.81
CA VAL A 321 48.27 14.81 38.11
C VAL A 321 49.68 15.38 38.37
N ASP A 322 50.42 15.70 37.32
CA ASP A 322 51.75 16.32 37.39
C ASP A 322 51.74 17.81 37.83
N GLU A 323 50.60 18.51 37.69
CA GLU A 323 50.42 19.91 38.09
C GLU A 323 49.88 20.09 39.51
N MET A 324 49.40 19.01 40.15
CA MET A 324 48.90 19.04 41.52
C MET A 324 50.03 19.32 42.52
N LYS A 325 50.34 20.60 42.73
CA LYS A 325 51.28 21.04 43.77
C LYS A 325 50.66 20.76 45.13
N LEU A 326 51.12 19.71 45.81
CA LEU A 326 50.79 19.53 47.22
C LEU A 326 51.20 20.78 48.00
N PRO A 327 50.36 21.26 48.95
CA PRO A 327 50.72 22.37 49.84
C PRO A 327 52.09 22.14 50.50
N ASP A 328 52.92 23.20 50.56
CA ASP A 328 54.28 23.14 51.10
C ASP A 328 54.33 22.52 52.51
N MET A 329 53.31 22.77 53.34
CA MET A 329 53.22 22.15 54.67
C MET A 329 53.13 20.62 54.63
N LEU A 330 52.43 20.04 53.65
CA LEU A 330 52.34 18.58 53.52
C LEU A 330 53.66 17.99 53.02
N LEU A 331 54.34 18.70 52.11
CA LEU A 331 55.68 18.33 51.66
C LEU A 331 56.70 18.41 52.81
N GLU A 332 56.66 19.47 53.60
CA GLU A 332 57.52 19.66 54.79
C GLU A 332 57.26 18.59 55.85
N ARG A 333 55.99 18.27 56.13
CA ARG A 333 55.62 17.22 57.08
C ARG A 333 56.01 15.82 56.58
N SER A 334 55.85 15.57 55.28
CA SER A 334 56.28 14.32 54.64
C SER A 334 57.81 14.15 54.71
N ALA A 335 58.56 15.21 54.41
CA ALA A 335 60.01 15.22 54.53
C ALA A 335 60.47 15.00 55.98
N ALA A 336 59.84 15.67 56.95
CA ALA A 336 60.14 15.49 58.37
C ALA A 336 59.81 14.08 58.89
N PHE A 337 58.74 13.46 58.36
CA PHE A 337 58.43 12.05 58.65
C PHE A 337 59.46 11.10 58.03
N THR A 338 59.91 11.38 56.80
CA THR A 338 60.89 10.56 56.08
C THR A 338 62.29 10.64 56.73
N SER A 339 62.64 11.77 57.34
CA SER A 339 63.92 11.93 58.07
C SER A 339 63.98 11.15 59.39
N HIS A 340 62.85 10.65 59.89
CA HIS A 340 62.79 9.83 61.09
C HIS A 340 62.09 8.49 60.81
N PRO A 341 62.75 7.55 60.10
CA PRO A 341 62.16 6.28 59.69
C PRO A 341 61.65 5.45 60.87
N ASP A 342 62.27 5.59 62.05
CA ASP A 342 61.90 4.87 63.27
C ASP A 342 60.69 5.49 63.99
N SER A 343 60.30 6.74 63.67
CA SER A 343 59.20 7.42 64.36
C SER A 343 57.85 6.76 64.15
N PHE A 344 57.60 6.22 62.96
CA PHE A 344 56.33 5.56 62.66
C PHE A 344 56.22 4.18 63.33
N PRO A 345 57.22 3.27 63.24
CA PRO A 345 57.25 2.05 64.03
C PRO A 345 57.13 2.30 65.54
N ASP A 346 57.85 3.29 66.08
CA ASP A 346 57.79 3.64 67.51
C ASP A 346 56.42 4.15 67.94
N LEU A 347 55.77 4.98 67.10
CA LEU A 347 54.41 5.45 67.36
C LEU A 347 53.41 4.28 67.31
N LEU A 348 53.58 3.36 66.36
CA LEU A 348 52.74 2.18 66.20
C LEU A 348 52.90 1.23 67.40
N ASP A 349 54.13 1.00 67.87
CA ASP A 349 54.41 0.19 69.08
C ASP A 349 53.80 0.85 70.32
N LYS A 350 53.94 2.16 70.49
CA LYS A 350 53.31 2.90 71.60
C LYS A 350 51.79 2.81 71.55
N LEU A 351 51.18 2.96 70.38
CA LEU A 351 49.73 2.81 70.19
C LEU A 351 49.27 1.39 70.51
N GLN A 352 50.01 0.37 70.08
CA GLN A 352 49.70 -1.03 70.42
C GLN A 352 49.79 -1.29 71.93
N ARG A 353 50.81 -0.75 72.63
CA ARG A 353 50.92 -0.88 74.09
C ARG A 353 49.75 -0.23 74.82
N VAL A 354 49.33 0.96 74.40
CA VAL A 354 48.13 1.63 74.96
C VAL A 354 46.89 0.77 74.74
N LEU A 355 46.74 0.18 73.55
CA LEU A 355 45.63 -0.72 73.23
C LEU A 355 45.61 -1.96 74.14
N VAL A 356 46.78 -2.55 74.42
CA VAL A 356 46.92 -3.69 75.33
C VAL A 356 46.58 -3.30 76.78
N ILE A 357 47.02 -2.14 77.25
CA ILE A 357 46.69 -1.63 78.60
C ILE A 357 45.18 -1.42 78.73
N ILE A 358 44.55 -0.79 77.73
CA ILE A 358 43.09 -0.61 77.70
C ILE A 358 42.38 -1.97 77.76
N PHE A 359 42.85 -2.94 76.98
CA PHE A 359 42.26 -4.29 76.97
C PHE A 359 42.41 -5.03 78.30
N LEU A 360 43.57 -4.93 78.96
CA LEU A 360 43.80 -5.53 80.29
C LEU A 360 42.99 -4.84 81.38
N SER A 361 42.82 -3.51 81.32
CA SER A 361 42.00 -2.76 82.27
C SER A 361 40.49 -3.04 82.14
N LEU A 362 40.05 -3.58 81.00
CA LEU A 362 38.67 -4.02 80.78
C LEU A 362 38.42 -5.49 81.24
N LEU A 363 39.48 -6.25 81.54
CA LEU A 363 39.43 -7.65 81.96
C LEU A 363 39.52 -7.86 83.48
N LEU A 364 40.01 -6.85 84.23
CA LEU A 364 39.97 -6.76 85.70
C LEU A 364 38.72 -6.01 86.14
#